data_AF-A0A2G6UNK8-F1
#
_entry.id   AF-A0A2G6UNK8-F1
#
_cell.length_a   1.000
_cell.length_b   1.000
_cell.length_c   1.000
_cell.angle_alpha   90.00
_cell.angle_beta   90.00
_cell.angle_gamma   90.00
#
_symmetry.space_group_name_H-M   'P 1'
#
loop_
_entity.id
_entity.type
_entity.pdbx_description
1 polymer ?
#
loop_
_entity_poly.entity_id
_entity_poly.type
_entity_poly.pdbx_seq_one_letter_code
_entity_poly.pdbx_strand_id
1 'polypeptide(L)'
;MQDEIIKHSKKIHSAMNNKNHSFKEKVKEILIEILIIVFAVTLSIWLHSWSEERHQQKDAQTFLLGLKEDLQKDISNLEDTKETLHKTQQQISFALHLTPQKIDSIQANHQQINSGTNFINTLVNNGRYEGFKSSGKINTIENQNVRNKILTYYQQTIPEISFVEKSYERLTSKYVDVLIDGKEDEDINTTILRKKTKIILSGIDNFTKDTQESYEKAIKEAREIIKEIDKEEHK
;
A
#
# COMPACT_ATOMS: atom_id res chain seq x y z
N MET A 1 -16.30 -34.46 22.59
CA MET A 1 -15.09 -35.18 22.14
C MET A 1 -14.46 -35.98 23.28
N GLN A 2 -14.17 -35.37 24.44
CA GLN A 2 -13.65 -36.11 25.61
C GLN A 2 -14.55 -37.27 26.05
N ASP A 3 -15.87 -37.09 26.09
CA ASP A 3 -16.81 -38.14 26.50
C ASP A 3 -16.84 -39.36 25.57
N GLU A 4 -16.73 -39.15 24.25
CA GLU A 4 -16.65 -40.24 23.27
C GLU A 4 -15.33 -41.00 23.38
N ILE A 5 -14.21 -40.29 23.57
CA ILE A 5 -12.89 -40.92 23.81
C ILE A 5 -12.92 -41.77 25.08
N ILE A 6 -13.53 -41.27 26.17
CA ILE A 6 -13.69 -42.01 27.43
C ILE A 6 -14.55 -43.26 27.24
N LYS A 7 -15.63 -43.17 26.46
CA LYS A 7 -16.54 -44.29 26.18
C LYS A 7 -15.86 -45.39 25.37
N HIS A 8 -15.15 -45.05 24.31
CA HIS A 8 -14.40 -46.02 23.49
C HIS A 8 -13.20 -46.60 24.25
N SER A 9 -12.53 -45.80 25.09
CA SER A 9 -11.47 -46.29 25.99
C SER A 9 -11.98 -47.30 27.03
N LYS A 10 -13.18 -47.07 27.60
CA LYS A 10 -13.85 -48.04 28.48
C LYS A 10 -14.19 -49.35 27.76
N LYS A 11 -14.61 -49.27 26.49
CA LYS A 11 -14.88 -50.47 25.68
C LYS A 11 -13.62 -51.28 25.39
N ILE A 12 -12.51 -50.62 25.06
CA ILE A 12 -11.19 -51.26 24.91
C ILE A 12 -10.80 -52.00 26.20
N HIS A 13 -10.94 -51.35 27.35
CA HIS A 13 -10.67 -51.98 28.66
C HIS A 13 -11.57 -53.20 28.92
N SER A 14 -12.86 -53.13 28.56
CA SER A 14 -13.79 -54.25 28.71
C SER A 14 -13.50 -55.42 27.77
N ALA A 15 -13.11 -55.17 26.51
CA ALA A 15 -12.74 -56.20 25.54
C ALA A 15 -11.47 -56.95 25.96
N MET A 16 -10.53 -56.25 26.60
CA MET A 16 -9.30 -56.84 27.13
C MET A 16 -9.58 -57.83 28.29
N ASN A 17 -10.49 -57.47 29.20
CA ASN A 17 -10.84 -58.25 30.40
C ASN A 17 -11.86 -59.39 30.17
N ASN A 18 -12.43 -59.53 28.97
CA ASN A 18 -13.48 -60.51 28.72
C ASN A 18 -12.89 -61.94 28.56
N LYS A 19 -13.29 -62.91 29.39
CA LYS A 19 -12.70 -64.27 29.41
C LYS A 19 -13.23 -65.22 28.33
N ASN A 20 -14.34 -64.87 27.66
CA ASN A 20 -15.04 -65.74 26.71
C ASN A 20 -14.68 -65.51 25.22
N HIS A 21 -13.90 -64.48 24.91
CA HIS A 21 -13.49 -64.16 23.54
C HIS A 21 -12.14 -64.76 23.16
N SER A 22 -12.04 -65.27 21.94
CA SER A 22 -10.79 -65.71 21.34
C SER A 22 -9.81 -64.53 21.20
N PHE A 23 -8.50 -64.80 21.25
CA PHE A 23 -7.46 -63.78 21.11
C PHE A 23 -7.64 -62.93 19.83
N LYS A 24 -8.07 -63.54 18.71
CA LYS A 24 -8.35 -62.83 17.45
C LYS A 24 -9.53 -61.85 17.56
N GLU A 25 -10.56 -62.20 18.32
CA GLU A 25 -11.76 -61.37 18.49
C GLU A 25 -11.44 -60.13 19.34
N LYS A 26 -10.65 -60.31 20.41
CA LYS A 26 -10.16 -59.20 21.24
C LYS A 26 -9.34 -58.19 20.45
N VAL A 27 -8.40 -58.68 19.63
CA VAL A 27 -7.57 -57.80 18.78
C VAL A 27 -8.42 -57.05 17.76
N LYS A 28 -9.42 -57.71 17.15
CA LYS A 28 -10.32 -57.08 16.19
C LYS A 28 -11.18 -55.98 16.84
N GLU A 29 -11.78 -56.26 18.01
CA GLU A 29 -12.58 -55.27 18.74
C GLU A 29 -11.75 -54.05 19.15
N ILE A 30 -10.55 -54.27 19.71
CA ILE A 30 -9.65 -53.19 20.10
C ILE A 30 -9.22 -52.36 18.89
N LEU A 31 -8.88 -52.99 17.76
CA LEU A 31 -8.51 -52.28 16.53
C LEU A 31 -9.66 -51.43 15.98
N ILE A 32 -10.89 -51.93 15.99
CA ILE A 32 -12.07 -51.17 15.56
C ILE A 32 -12.27 -49.95 16.47
N GLU A 33 -12.17 -50.13 17.79
CA GLU A 33 -12.33 -49.03 18.74
C GLU A 33 -11.22 -47.97 18.59
N ILE A 34 -9.97 -48.37 18.36
CA ILE A 34 -8.86 -47.46 18.05
C ILE A 34 -9.13 -46.70 16.74
N LEU A 35 -9.57 -47.38 15.68
CA LEU A 35 -9.90 -46.74 14.40
C LEU A 35 -11.01 -45.70 14.56
N ILE A 36 -12.03 -45.98 15.37
CA ILE A 36 -13.11 -45.03 15.64
C ILE A 36 -12.56 -43.78 16.35
N ILE A 37 -11.71 -43.95 17.37
CA ILE A 37 -11.08 -42.82 18.07
C ILE A 37 -10.22 -41.99 17.11
N VAL A 38 -9.34 -42.63 16.33
CA VAL A 38 -8.46 -41.94 15.37
C VAL A 38 -9.30 -41.21 14.32
N PHE A 39 -10.34 -41.84 13.80
CA PHE A 39 -11.25 -41.21 12.84
C PHE A 39 -11.94 -39.99 13.44
N ALA A 40 -12.48 -40.10 14.66
CA ALA A 40 -13.15 -38.99 15.33
C ALA A 40 -12.21 -37.80 15.60
N VAL A 41 -10.99 -38.06 16.09
CA VAL A 41 -9.96 -37.03 16.32
C VAL A 41 -9.54 -36.38 15.01
N THR A 42 -9.26 -37.18 13.98
CA THR A 42 -8.83 -36.69 12.67
C THR A 42 -9.92 -35.83 12.02
N LEU A 43 -11.18 -36.29 12.06
CA LEU A 43 -12.32 -35.55 11.52
C LEU A 43 -12.54 -34.23 12.29
N SER A 44 -12.35 -34.22 13.61
CA SER A 44 -12.47 -33.01 14.42
C SER A 44 -11.40 -31.98 14.07
N ILE A 45 -10.14 -32.39 13.94
CA ILE A 45 -9.05 -31.50 13.53
C ILE A 45 -9.31 -30.99 12.12
N TRP A 46 -9.69 -31.88 11.19
CA TRP A 46 -9.97 -31.53 9.81
C TRP A 46 -11.11 -30.52 9.67
N LEU A 47 -12.24 -30.73 10.35
CA LEU A 47 -13.35 -29.78 10.35
C LEU A 47 -12.96 -28.43 10.95
N HIS A 48 -12.15 -28.43 12.01
CA HIS A 48 -11.68 -27.20 12.63
C HIS A 48 -10.75 -26.41 11.70
N SER A 49 -9.74 -27.08 11.11
CA SER A 49 -8.85 -26.47 10.12
C SER A 49 -9.61 -25.94 8.91
N TRP A 50 -10.58 -26.70 8.39
CA TRP A 50 -11.41 -26.27 7.26
C TRP A 50 -12.26 -25.04 7.57
N SER A 51 -12.85 -24.99 8.77
CA SER A 51 -13.61 -23.82 9.22
C SER A 51 -12.72 -22.58 9.37
N GLU A 52 -11.52 -22.77 9.91
CA GLU A 52 -10.55 -21.69 10.12
C GLU A 52 -10.03 -21.14 8.78
N GLU A 53 -9.64 -22.01 7.85
CA GLU A 53 -9.21 -21.62 6.50
C GLU A 53 -10.30 -20.80 5.78
N ARG A 54 -11.57 -21.23 5.85
CA ARG A 54 -12.68 -20.47 5.28
C ARG A 54 -12.86 -19.10 5.92
N HIS A 55 -12.67 -18.99 7.23
CA HIS A 55 -12.75 -17.71 7.93
C HIS A 55 -11.62 -16.78 7.49
N GLN A 56 -10.39 -17.29 7.40
CA GLN A 56 -9.22 -16.55 6.95
C GLN A 56 -9.33 -16.08 5.49
N GLN A 57 -9.87 -16.92 4.61
CA GLN A 57 -10.15 -16.56 3.22
C GLN A 57 -11.18 -15.43 3.13
N LYS A 58 -12.25 -15.49 3.94
CA LYS A 58 -13.27 -14.43 3.99
C LYS A 58 -12.70 -13.10 4.47
N ASP A 59 -11.83 -13.14 5.47
CA ASP A 59 -11.14 -11.96 5.97
C ASP A 59 -10.19 -11.37 4.92
N ALA A 60 -9.44 -12.21 4.21
CA ALA A 60 -8.59 -11.77 3.11
C ALA A 60 -9.40 -11.14 1.97
N GLN A 61 -10.51 -11.75 1.58
CA GLN A 61 -11.39 -11.20 0.54
C GLN A 61 -11.98 -9.84 0.94
N THR A 62 -12.47 -9.73 2.17
CA THR A 62 -13.00 -8.46 2.71
C THR A 62 -11.91 -7.38 2.75
N PHE A 63 -10.69 -7.77 3.09
CA PHE A 63 -9.53 -6.89 3.04
C PHE A 63 -9.23 -6.41 1.62
N LEU A 64 -9.12 -7.32 0.64
CA LEU A 64 -8.79 -6.98 -0.76
C LEU A 64 -9.85 -6.07 -1.40
N LEU A 65 -11.14 -6.33 -1.14
CA LEU A 65 -12.25 -5.49 -1.60
C LEU A 65 -12.14 -4.06 -1.06
N GLY A 66 -11.94 -3.93 0.26
CA GLY A 66 -11.76 -2.62 0.86
C GLY A 66 -10.47 -1.93 0.41
N LEU A 67 -9.40 -2.70 0.18
CA LEU A 67 -8.12 -2.18 -0.31
C LEU A 67 -8.26 -1.62 -1.72
N LYS A 68 -9.05 -2.26 -2.58
CA LYS A 68 -9.33 -1.78 -3.93
C LYS A 68 -9.99 -0.39 -3.90
N GLU A 69 -10.96 -0.16 -3.02
CA GLU A 69 -11.58 1.16 -2.84
C GLU A 69 -10.58 2.20 -2.35
N ASP A 70 -9.71 1.81 -1.40
CA ASP A 70 -8.66 2.68 -0.87
C ASP A 70 -7.65 3.06 -1.98
N LEU A 71 -7.21 2.08 -2.79
CA LEU A 71 -6.30 2.30 -3.92
C LEU A 71 -6.90 3.17 -5.02
N GLN A 72 -8.22 3.08 -5.28
CA GLN A 72 -8.89 3.95 -6.24
C GLN A 72 -8.85 5.42 -5.80
N LYS A 73 -9.05 5.68 -4.51
CA LYS A 73 -8.91 7.04 -3.94
C LYS A 73 -7.46 7.50 -3.98
N ASP A 74 -6.52 6.61 -3.64
CA ASP A 74 -5.09 6.92 -3.67
C ASP A 74 -4.64 7.30 -5.09
N ILE A 75 -5.11 6.58 -6.12
CA ILE A 75 -4.83 6.91 -7.52
C ILE A 75 -5.32 8.32 -7.85
N SER A 76 -6.54 8.70 -7.44
CA SER A 76 -7.07 10.05 -7.67
C SER A 76 -6.18 11.11 -7.01
N ASN A 77 -5.79 10.92 -5.75
CA ASN A 77 -4.94 11.86 -5.03
C ASN A 77 -3.54 11.98 -5.64
N LEU A 78 -2.97 10.86 -6.09
CA LEU A 78 -1.69 10.82 -6.81
C LEU A 78 -1.79 11.54 -8.16
N GLU A 79 -2.88 11.38 -8.89
CA GLU A 79 -3.13 12.06 -10.16
C GLU A 79 -3.25 13.58 -9.98
N ASP A 80 -4.00 14.04 -8.97
CA ASP A 80 -4.17 15.46 -8.65
C ASP A 80 -2.82 16.12 -8.31
N THR A 81 -1.99 15.41 -7.55
CA THR A 81 -0.65 15.91 -7.19
C THR A 81 0.28 15.91 -8.40
N LYS A 82 0.21 14.89 -9.25
CA LYS A 82 0.96 14.85 -10.51
C LYS A 82 0.55 16.00 -11.44
N GLU A 83 -0.73 16.35 -11.51
CA GLU A 83 -1.20 17.51 -12.27
C GLU A 83 -0.63 18.82 -11.69
N THR A 84 -0.59 18.95 -10.36
CA THR A 84 0.03 20.10 -9.68
C THR A 84 1.51 20.21 -10.03
N LEU A 85 2.24 19.10 -10.05
CA LEU A 85 3.64 19.05 -10.48
C LEU A 85 3.80 19.45 -11.96
N HIS A 86 2.89 19.03 -12.84
CA HIS A 86 2.91 19.42 -14.25
C HIS A 86 2.70 20.93 -14.42
N LYS A 87 1.73 21.51 -13.71
CA LYS A 87 1.51 22.97 -13.68
C LYS A 87 2.73 23.73 -13.14
N THR A 88 3.33 23.21 -12.07
CA THR A 88 4.54 23.81 -11.46
C THR A 88 5.70 23.80 -12.45
N GLN A 89 5.91 22.70 -13.16
CA GLN A 89 6.94 22.60 -14.18
C GLN A 89 6.76 23.61 -15.32
N GLN A 90 5.52 23.83 -15.78
CA GLN A 90 5.22 24.85 -16.78
C GLN A 90 5.56 26.26 -16.28
N GLN A 91 5.26 26.55 -15.01
CA GLN A 91 5.57 27.83 -14.35
C GLN A 91 7.08 28.03 -14.19
N ILE A 92 7.83 26.99 -13.80
CA ILE A 92 9.29 27.03 -13.70
C ILE A 92 9.90 27.26 -15.08
N SER A 93 9.44 26.53 -16.10
CA SER A 93 9.90 26.68 -17.48
C SER A 93 9.63 28.10 -17.98
N PHE A 94 8.45 28.66 -17.71
CA PHE A 94 8.15 30.06 -18.00
C PHE A 94 9.13 31.02 -17.31
N ALA A 95 9.37 30.84 -16.00
CA ALA A 95 10.28 31.67 -15.21
C ALA A 95 11.73 31.63 -15.71
N LEU A 96 12.23 30.45 -16.11
CA LEU A 96 13.57 30.28 -16.67
C LEU A 96 13.77 31.09 -17.97
N HIS A 97 12.73 31.21 -18.79
CA HIS A 97 12.73 31.93 -20.06
C HIS A 97 12.26 33.39 -19.97
N LEU A 98 12.13 33.94 -18.75
CA LEU A 98 11.87 35.35 -18.55
C LEU A 98 13.07 36.21 -18.98
N THR A 99 12.74 37.33 -19.59
CA THR A 99 13.64 38.43 -19.96
C THR A 99 13.13 39.73 -19.32
N PRO A 100 13.99 40.75 -19.14
CA PRO A 100 13.55 42.05 -18.62
C PRO A 100 12.34 42.61 -19.38
N GLN A 101 12.35 42.58 -20.73
CA GLN A 101 11.24 43.11 -21.53
C GLN A 101 9.91 42.37 -21.29
N LYS A 102 9.95 41.06 -21.01
CA LYS A 102 8.74 40.30 -20.68
C LYS A 102 8.21 40.68 -19.30
N ILE A 103 9.09 40.92 -18.33
CA ILE A 103 8.70 41.36 -16.99
C ILE A 103 8.03 42.74 -17.08
N ASP A 104 8.64 43.69 -17.79
CA ASP A 104 8.08 45.04 -17.98
C ASP A 104 6.66 44.96 -18.59
N SER A 105 6.46 44.09 -19.58
CA SER A 105 5.15 43.87 -20.21
C SER A 105 4.12 43.25 -19.26
N ILE A 106 4.51 42.26 -18.46
CA ILE A 106 3.62 41.61 -17.48
C ILE A 106 3.21 42.60 -16.39
N GLN A 107 4.15 43.41 -15.90
CA GLN A 107 3.90 44.45 -14.89
C GLN A 107 3.00 45.57 -15.43
N ALA A 108 3.22 46.01 -16.67
CA ALA A 108 2.37 46.99 -17.32
C ALA A 108 0.91 46.52 -17.49
N ASN A 109 0.69 45.20 -17.54
CA ASN A 109 -0.64 44.59 -17.60
C ASN A 109 -1.18 44.17 -16.22
N HIS A 110 -0.53 44.57 -15.12
CA HIS A 110 -0.90 44.23 -13.73
C HIS A 110 -1.03 42.72 -13.46
N GLN A 111 -0.26 41.89 -14.19
CA GLN A 111 -0.25 40.44 -14.03
C GLN A 111 0.85 39.99 -13.05
N GLN A 112 0.61 38.90 -12.32
CA GLN A 112 1.59 38.29 -11.43
C GLN A 112 2.37 37.18 -12.12
N ILE A 113 3.66 37.06 -11.79
CA ILE A 113 4.50 35.96 -12.25
C ILE A 113 4.42 34.81 -11.24
N ASN A 114 3.73 33.73 -11.63
CA ASN A 114 3.88 32.47 -10.91
C ASN A 114 5.14 31.75 -11.43
N SER A 115 6.12 31.60 -10.55
CA SER A 115 7.43 31.02 -10.88
C SER A 115 7.65 29.63 -10.30
N GLY A 116 6.57 28.93 -9.94
CA GLY A 116 6.62 27.52 -9.55
C GLY A 116 6.90 27.28 -8.07
N THR A 117 6.23 28.01 -7.19
CA THR A 117 6.35 27.88 -5.72
C THR A 117 5.25 27.00 -5.11
N ASN A 118 4.65 26.07 -5.88
CA ASN A 118 3.58 25.23 -5.35
C ASN A 118 4.16 24.15 -4.45
N PHE A 119 3.56 23.96 -3.28
CA PHE A 119 3.84 22.86 -2.37
C PHE A 119 2.92 21.68 -2.70
N ILE A 120 3.40 20.46 -2.43
CA ILE A 120 2.67 19.21 -2.63
C ILE A 120 2.58 18.45 -1.32
N ASN A 121 1.48 17.72 -1.14
CA ASN A 121 1.29 16.79 -0.03
C ASN A 121 0.18 15.79 -0.42
N THR A 122 0.56 14.52 -0.59
CA THR A 122 -0.34 13.49 -1.08
C THR A 122 -0.84 12.64 0.07
N LEU A 123 -2.16 12.52 0.18
CA LEU A 123 -2.79 11.64 1.14
C LEU A 123 -2.96 10.23 0.55
N VAL A 124 -2.46 9.23 1.26
CA VAL A 124 -2.54 7.81 0.90
C VAL A 124 -3.20 7.03 2.03
N ASN A 125 -4.15 6.18 1.69
CA ASN A 125 -4.92 5.36 2.63
C ASN A 125 -4.12 4.11 3.03
N ASN A 126 -3.37 4.21 4.14
CA ASN A 126 -2.58 3.08 4.66
C ASN A 126 -3.22 2.35 5.86
N GLY A 127 -4.30 2.88 6.45
CA GLY A 127 -4.86 2.36 7.71
C GLY A 127 -5.33 0.91 7.62
N ARG A 128 -6.02 0.55 6.53
CA ARG A 128 -6.47 -0.83 6.30
C ARG A 128 -5.29 -1.79 6.13
N TYR A 129 -4.31 -1.40 5.33
CA TYR A 129 -3.09 -2.17 5.11
C TYR A 129 -2.33 -2.40 6.43
N GLU A 130 -2.10 -1.35 7.20
CA GLU A 130 -1.38 -1.44 8.49
C GLU A 130 -2.14 -2.28 9.52
N GLY A 131 -3.47 -2.13 9.59
CA GLY A 131 -4.32 -2.97 10.45
C GLY A 131 -4.24 -4.45 10.06
N PHE A 132 -4.32 -4.76 8.76
CA PHE A 132 -4.25 -6.13 8.27
C PHE A 132 -2.86 -6.76 8.49
N LYS A 133 -1.79 -6.00 8.21
CA LYS A 133 -0.40 -6.40 8.46
C LYS A 133 -0.14 -6.66 9.95
N SER A 134 -0.51 -5.73 10.83
CA SER A 134 -0.29 -5.83 12.28
C SER A 134 -1.08 -6.95 12.93
N SER A 135 -2.24 -7.32 12.36
CA SER A 135 -3.02 -8.47 12.81
C SER A 135 -2.40 -9.84 12.45
N GLY A 136 -1.30 -9.87 11.70
CA GLY A 136 -0.67 -11.10 11.21
C GLY A 136 -1.40 -11.78 10.05
N LYS A 137 -2.54 -11.22 9.60
CA LYS A 137 -3.39 -11.79 8.56
C LYS A 137 -2.87 -11.58 7.14
N ILE A 138 -1.81 -10.79 6.92
CA ILE A 138 -1.27 -10.56 5.57
C ILE A 138 -0.91 -11.85 4.82
N ASN A 139 -0.53 -12.91 5.55
CA ASN A 139 -0.20 -14.21 4.98
C ASN A 139 -1.43 -15.04 4.56
N THR A 140 -2.65 -14.64 4.96
CA THR A 140 -3.89 -15.32 4.56
C THR A 140 -4.34 -14.95 3.14
N ILE A 141 -3.71 -13.95 2.52
CA ILE A 141 -3.85 -13.69 1.07
C ILE A 141 -3.12 -14.84 0.34
N GLU A 142 -3.88 -15.76 -0.22
CA GLU A 142 -3.35 -16.97 -0.86
C GLU A 142 -2.52 -16.65 -2.12
N ASN A 143 -2.99 -15.70 -2.92
CA ASN A 143 -2.26 -15.28 -4.10
C ASN A 143 -1.01 -14.48 -3.70
N GLN A 144 0.12 -15.17 -3.77
CA GLN A 144 1.41 -14.59 -3.42
C GLN A 144 1.77 -13.39 -4.31
N ASN A 145 1.32 -13.36 -5.57
CA ASN A 145 1.58 -12.23 -6.46
C ASN A 145 0.87 -10.96 -5.97
N VAL A 146 -0.43 -11.06 -5.64
CA VAL A 146 -1.20 -9.93 -5.08
C VAL A 146 -0.62 -9.49 -3.74
N ARG A 147 -0.36 -10.45 -2.84
CA ARG A 147 0.24 -10.17 -1.54
C ARG A 147 1.56 -9.42 -1.68
N ASN A 148 2.47 -9.88 -2.54
CA ASN A 148 3.78 -9.27 -2.72
C ASN A 148 3.66 -7.88 -3.35
N LYS A 149 2.77 -7.67 -4.34
CA LYS A 149 2.54 -6.34 -4.92
C LYS A 149 2.01 -5.34 -3.87
N ILE A 150 1.06 -5.76 -3.03
CA ILE A 150 0.55 -4.94 -1.92
C ILE A 150 1.69 -4.59 -0.94
N LEU A 151 2.50 -5.58 -0.55
CA LEU A 151 3.64 -5.37 0.34
C LEU A 151 4.64 -4.37 -0.28
N THR A 152 5.04 -4.57 -1.53
CA THR A 152 5.95 -3.66 -2.24
C THR A 152 5.39 -2.23 -2.28
N TYR A 153 4.13 -2.09 -2.69
CA TYR A 153 3.51 -0.77 -2.82
C TYR A 153 3.52 0.01 -1.49
N TYR A 154 3.03 -0.59 -0.40
CA TYR A 154 2.94 0.12 0.87
C TYR A 154 4.26 0.20 1.65
N GLN A 155 5.20 -0.73 1.47
CA GLN A 155 6.48 -0.74 2.20
C GLN A 155 7.62 -0.07 1.47
N GLN A 156 7.51 0.13 0.15
CA GLN A 156 8.57 0.72 -0.66
C GLN A 156 8.06 1.94 -1.41
N THR A 157 7.02 1.78 -2.24
CA THR A 157 6.56 2.84 -3.16
C THR A 157 5.96 4.04 -2.43
N ILE A 158 5.07 3.82 -1.45
CA ILE A 158 4.48 4.92 -0.67
C ILE A 158 5.52 5.65 0.20
N PRO A 159 6.44 4.97 0.91
CA PRO A 159 7.56 5.63 1.57
C PRO A 159 8.48 6.41 0.62
N GLU A 160 8.72 5.91 -0.61
CA GLU A 160 9.48 6.60 -1.65
C GLU A 160 8.79 7.92 -2.04
N ILE A 161 7.47 7.92 -2.25
CA ILE A 161 6.69 9.14 -2.50
C ILE A 161 6.88 10.16 -1.37
N SER A 162 6.68 9.74 -0.11
CA SER A 162 6.85 10.65 1.04
C SER A 162 8.27 11.22 1.15
N PHE A 163 9.29 10.43 0.81
CA PHE A 163 10.67 10.90 0.78
C PHE A 163 10.92 11.94 -0.30
N VAL A 164 10.38 11.71 -1.51
CA VAL A 164 10.50 12.65 -2.63
C VAL A 164 9.74 13.94 -2.35
N GLU A 165 8.53 13.88 -1.77
CA GLU A 165 7.76 15.06 -1.37
C GLU A 165 8.52 15.95 -0.38
N LYS A 166 9.13 15.36 0.66
CA LYS A 166 9.96 16.10 1.62
C LYS A 166 11.18 16.73 0.96
N SER A 167 11.77 16.04 -0.01
CA SER A 167 12.91 16.56 -0.77
C SER A 167 12.49 17.72 -1.66
N TYR A 168 11.33 17.60 -2.33
CA TYR A 168 10.71 18.65 -3.11
C TYR A 168 10.40 19.88 -2.25
N GLU A 169 9.75 19.69 -1.10
CA GLU A 169 9.43 20.75 -0.14
C GLU A 169 10.69 21.54 0.25
N ARG A 170 11.78 20.85 0.61
CA ARG A 170 13.05 21.50 0.98
C ARG A 170 13.64 22.34 -0.16
N LEU A 171 13.55 21.87 -1.39
CA LEU A 171 14.03 22.62 -2.56
C LEU A 171 13.15 23.84 -2.82
N THR A 172 11.83 23.67 -2.76
CA THR A 172 10.85 24.73 -2.94
C THR A 172 10.97 25.80 -1.85
N SER A 173 11.09 25.42 -0.57
CA SER A 173 11.34 26.37 0.53
C SER A 173 12.62 27.17 0.31
N LYS A 174 13.72 26.52 -0.08
CA LYS A 174 14.97 27.23 -0.40
C LYS A 174 14.82 28.22 -1.56
N TYR A 175 13.98 27.90 -2.54
CA TYR A 175 13.68 28.81 -3.63
C TYR A 175 12.83 30.00 -3.15
N VAL A 176 11.80 29.74 -2.35
CA VAL A 176 10.98 30.77 -1.71
C VAL A 176 11.86 31.70 -0.86
N ASP A 177 12.76 31.16 -0.05
CA ASP A 177 13.72 31.92 0.75
C ASP A 177 14.55 32.87 -0.13
N VAL A 178 15.05 32.39 -1.28
CA VAL A 178 15.80 33.23 -2.21
C VAL A 178 14.94 34.33 -2.84
N LEU A 179 13.65 34.09 -3.07
CA LEU A 179 12.73 35.10 -3.58
C LEU A 179 12.43 36.20 -2.55
N ILE A 180 12.36 35.84 -1.26
CA ILE A 180 12.02 36.78 -0.17
C ILE A 180 13.24 37.45 0.48
N ASP A 181 14.44 36.89 0.37
CA ASP A 181 15.72 37.42 0.91
C ASP A 181 16.27 38.64 0.11
N GLY A 182 15.42 39.31 -0.67
CA GLY A 182 15.74 40.59 -1.30
C GLY A 182 15.81 41.73 -0.29
N LYS A 183 16.29 42.91 -0.71
CA LYS A 183 16.05 44.14 0.09
C LYS A 183 14.53 44.34 0.21
N GLU A 184 14.04 44.95 1.30
CA GLU A 184 12.59 45.15 1.54
C GLU A 184 11.83 45.74 0.33
N ASP A 185 12.51 46.56 -0.49
CA ASP A 185 11.94 47.21 -1.68
C ASP A 185 12.32 46.53 -3.02
N GLU A 186 12.99 45.37 -3.00
CA GLU A 186 13.41 44.68 -4.23
C GLU A 186 12.27 43.83 -4.81
N ASP A 187 11.89 44.15 -6.04
CA ASP A 187 10.87 43.41 -6.78
C ASP A 187 11.28 41.95 -7.02
N ILE A 188 10.44 41.00 -6.56
CA ILE A 188 10.60 39.55 -6.71
C ILE A 188 10.91 39.17 -8.17
N ASN A 189 10.35 39.88 -9.14
CA ASN A 189 10.60 39.61 -10.56
C ASN A 189 12.06 39.86 -10.97
N THR A 190 12.71 40.86 -10.35
CA THR A 190 14.16 41.12 -10.55
C THR A 190 15.00 39.99 -9.95
N THR A 191 14.58 39.45 -8.81
CA THR A 191 15.24 38.30 -8.16
C THR A 191 15.17 37.03 -9.02
N ILE A 192 14.07 36.78 -9.73
CA ILE A 192 13.92 35.64 -10.66
C ILE A 192 14.96 35.70 -11.80
N LEU A 193 15.30 36.89 -12.28
CA LEU A 193 16.28 37.05 -13.36
C LEU A 193 17.72 36.75 -12.95
N ARG A 194 18.04 36.76 -11.65
CA ARG A 194 19.41 36.55 -11.16
C ARG A 194 19.92 35.16 -11.55
N LYS A 195 21.20 35.08 -11.94
CA LYS A 195 21.85 33.81 -12.34
C LYS A 195 21.72 32.72 -11.27
N LYS A 196 21.90 33.07 -9.98
CA LYS A 196 21.76 32.14 -8.86
C LYS A 196 20.35 31.56 -8.77
N THR A 197 19.34 32.41 -8.94
CA THR A 197 17.92 32.01 -8.93
C THR A 197 17.58 31.10 -10.10
N LYS A 198 18.06 31.42 -11.32
CA LYS A 198 17.90 30.53 -12.48
C LYS A 198 18.55 29.17 -12.29
N ILE A 199 19.73 29.09 -11.66
CA ILE A 199 20.38 27.80 -11.33
C ILE A 199 19.52 26.97 -10.37
N ILE A 200 18.96 27.59 -9.34
CA ILE A 200 18.05 26.91 -8.38
C ILE A 200 16.80 26.41 -9.11
N LEU A 201 16.16 27.27 -9.91
CA LEU A 201 14.98 26.93 -10.71
C LEU A 201 15.24 25.77 -11.67
N SER A 202 16.40 25.73 -12.35
CA SER A 202 16.76 24.59 -13.21
C SER A 202 16.94 23.30 -12.41
N GLY A 203 17.46 23.37 -11.19
CA GLY A 203 17.52 22.23 -10.27
C GLY A 203 16.13 21.72 -9.89
N ILE A 204 15.20 22.64 -9.60
CA ILE A 204 13.80 22.30 -9.27
C ILE A 204 13.08 21.74 -10.50
N ASP A 205 13.30 22.27 -11.69
CA ASP A 205 12.70 21.75 -12.94
C ASP A 205 13.06 20.27 -13.16
N ASN A 206 14.35 19.94 -13.00
CA ASN A 206 14.82 18.56 -13.13
C ASN A 206 14.23 17.67 -12.02
N PHE A 207 14.27 18.12 -10.77
CA PHE A 207 13.73 17.35 -9.66
C PHE A 207 12.20 17.14 -9.78
N THR A 208 11.48 18.12 -10.33
CA THR A 208 10.04 18.03 -10.60
C THR A 208 9.74 16.95 -11.62
N LYS A 209 10.56 16.79 -12.67
CA LYS A 209 10.44 15.70 -13.65
C LYS A 209 10.62 14.34 -12.98
N ASP A 210 11.70 14.16 -12.23
CA ASP A 210 11.97 12.90 -11.52
C ASP A 210 10.83 12.57 -10.54
N THR A 211 10.30 13.59 -9.86
CA THR A 211 9.14 13.43 -8.98
C THR A 211 7.91 12.95 -9.74
N GLN A 212 7.59 13.53 -10.91
CA GLN A 212 6.46 13.08 -11.73
C GLN A 212 6.58 11.60 -12.11
N GLU A 213 7.79 11.11 -12.42
CA GLU A 213 8.04 9.70 -12.72
C GLU A 213 7.75 8.77 -11.52
N SER A 214 8.14 9.18 -10.31
CA SER A 214 7.80 8.43 -9.08
C SER A 214 6.29 8.29 -8.90
N TYR A 215 5.52 9.35 -9.17
CA TYR A 215 4.06 9.32 -9.09
C TYR A 215 3.45 8.42 -10.18
N GLU A 216 3.96 8.49 -11.41
CA GLU A 216 3.49 7.62 -12.49
C GLU A 216 3.73 6.13 -12.17
N LYS A 217 4.89 5.80 -11.60
CA LYS A 217 5.19 4.46 -11.10
C LYS A 217 4.20 4.03 -10.01
N ALA A 218 3.95 4.88 -9.01
CA ALA A 218 3.01 4.57 -7.93
C ALA A 218 1.58 4.33 -8.44
N ILE A 219 1.08 5.20 -9.33
CA ILE A 219 -0.24 5.05 -9.96
C ILE A 219 -0.33 3.74 -10.74
N LYS A 220 0.73 3.40 -11.50
CA LYS A 220 0.78 2.16 -12.27
C LYS A 220 0.73 0.94 -11.36
N GLU A 221 1.52 0.92 -10.28
CA GLU A 221 1.53 -0.19 -9.32
C GLU A 221 0.17 -0.36 -8.62
N ALA A 222 -0.48 0.73 -8.21
CA ALA A 222 -1.81 0.70 -7.62
C ALA A 222 -2.84 0.10 -8.60
N ARG A 223 -2.82 0.53 -9.86
CA ARG A 223 -3.69 -0.02 -10.93
C ARG A 223 -3.43 -1.49 -11.20
N GLU A 224 -2.17 -1.92 -11.17
CA GLU A 224 -1.82 -3.33 -11.30
C GLU A 224 -2.33 -4.17 -10.13
N ILE A 225 -2.26 -3.67 -8.89
CA ILE A 225 -2.83 -4.37 -7.73
C ILE A 225 -4.33 -4.54 -7.90
N ILE A 226 -5.07 -3.47 -8.23
CA ILE A 226 -6.52 -3.53 -8.48
C ILE A 226 -6.85 -4.58 -9.55
N LYS A 227 -6.12 -4.57 -10.67
CA LYS A 227 -6.32 -5.54 -11.76
C LYS A 227 -6.10 -6.98 -11.32
N GLU A 228 -5.12 -7.24 -10.45
CA GLU A 228 -4.86 -8.57 -9.94
C GLU A 228 -5.91 -9.02 -8.91
N ILE A 229 -6.42 -8.10 -8.09
CA ILE A 229 -7.58 -8.35 -7.19
C ILE A 229 -8.81 -8.76 -8.01
N ASP A 230 -9.12 -8.02 -9.08
CA ASP A 230 -10.28 -8.30 -9.94
C ASP A 230 -10.19 -9.68 -10.61
N LYS A 231 -8.98 -10.15 -10.94
CA LYS A 231 -8.78 -11.49 -11.50
C LYS A 231 -9.05 -12.61 -10.49
N GLU A 232 -8.86 -12.36 -9.20
CA GLU A 232 -9.17 -13.34 -8.15
C GLU A 232 -10.67 -13.46 -7.89
N GLU A 233 -11.42 -12.37 -8.03
CA GLU A 233 -12.88 -12.38 -7.84
C GLU A 233 -13.63 -13.17 -8.93
N HIS A 234 -13.01 -13.37 -10.09
CA HIS A 234 -13.60 -14.06 -11.24
C HIS A 234 -13.12 -15.52 -11.42
N LYS A 235 -12.45 -16.10 -10.43
CA LYS A 235 -12.05 -17.52 -10.40
C LYS A 235 -12.98 -18.33 -9.51
#